data_AF-A0A2V5V3K5-F1
#
_entry.id   AF-A0A2V5V3K5-F1
#
_cell.length_a   1.000
_cell.length_b   1.000
_cell.length_c   1.000
_cell.angle_alpha   90.00
_cell.angle_beta   90.00
_cell.angle_gamma   90.00
#
_symmetry.space_group_name_H-M   'P 1'
#
loop_
_entity.id
_entity.type
_entity.pdbx_description
1 polymer ?
#
loop_
_entity_poly.entity_id
_entity_poly.type
_entity_poly.pdbx_seq_one_letter_code
_entity_poly.pdbx_strand_id
1 'polypeptide(L)'
;MTAGSSPGIGKSGRKRFVIPITPPPVVEIDTEATAAYIRLREGKVARTERYDSEKGLVMLDFDVRDNVIGIEVVGLQEFSIRELIKQLPIRASDAVLNHTRYVSADLQPA
;
A
#
# COMPACT_ATOMS: atom_id res chain seq x y z
N MET A 1 1.16 -41.22 -22.89
CA MET A 1 0.48 -39.91 -22.75
C MET A 1 1.06 -39.25 -21.52
N THR A 2 1.97 -38.29 -21.69
CA THR A 2 2.67 -37.63 -20.59
C THR A 2 2.06 -36.24 -20.45
N ALA A 3 1.23 -36.05 -19.43
CA ALA A 3 0.66 -34.73 -19.12
C ALA A 3 1.80 -33.82 -18.61
N GLY A 4 1.99 -32.72 -19.32
CA GLY A 4 3.03 -31.74 -19.07
C GLY A 4 2.91 -31.12 -17.67
N SER A 5 4.05 -30.98 -17.02
CA SER A 5 4.22 -30.19 -15.81
C SER A 5 3.84 -28.73 -16.09
N SER A 6 2.88 -28.20 -15.33
CA SER A 6 2.55 -26.78 -15.33
C SER A 6 3.78 -25.93 -15.01
N PRO A 7 3.99 -24.79 -15.69
CA PRO A 7 5.16 -23.94 -15.46
C PRO A 7 5.09 -23.34 -14.06
N GLY A 8 6.24 -23.33 -13.39
CA GLY A 8 6.37 -22.94 -11.99
C GLY A 8 5.82 -21.54 -11.70
N ILE A 9 5.12 -21.46 -10.56
CA ILE A 9 4.75 -20.22 -9.90
C ILE A 9 6.04 -19.41 -9.74
N GLY A 10 6.14 -18.32 -10.50
CA GLY A 10 7.28 -17.42 -10.48
C GLY A 10 7.54 -16.98 -9.05
N LYS A 11 8.65 -17.45 -8.49
CA LYS A 11 9.26 -16.86 -7.31
C LYS A 11 9.70 -15.45 -7.69
N SER A 12 8.77 -14.50 -7.64
CA SER A 12 9.08 -13.08 -7.68
C SER A 12 9.98 -12.81 -6.47
N GLY A 13 11.27 -12.61 -6.75
CA GLY A 13 12.24 -12.23 -5.73
C GLY A 13 11.81 -10.90 -5.15
N ARG A 14 11.12 -10.93 -4.00
CA ARG A 14 10.80 -9.74 -3.22
C ARG A 14 12.12 -9.03 -2.95
N LYS A 15 12.43 -7.98 -3.72
CA LYS A 15 13.43 -6.98 -3.30
C LYS A 15 13.03 -6.62 -1.89
N ARG A 16 13.93 -6.86 -0.93
CA ARG A 16 13.70 -6.60 0.48
C ARG A 16 13.88 -5.10 0.70
N PHE A 17 12.98 -4.29 0.15
CA PHE A 17 12.98 -2.85 0.36
C PHE A 17 12.19 -2.55 1.65
N VAL A 18 12.71 -1.60 2.43
CA VAL A 18 12.02 -1.09 3.63
C VAL A 18 11.40 0.25 3.26
N ILE A 19 10.15 0.45 3.65
CA ILE A 19 9.41 1.70 3.41
C ILE A 19 9.49 2.54 4.70
N PRO A 20 10.37 3.55 4.79
CA PRO A 20 10.41 4.43 5.95
C PRO A 20 9.21 5.38 5.93
N ILE A 21 8.53 5.52 7.06
CA ILE A 21 7.50 6.54 7.27
C ILE A 21 8.01 7.50 8.35
N THR A 22 8.30 8.73 7.94
CA THR A 22 8.79 9.79 8.82
C THR A 22 7.74 10.86 9.10
N PRO A 23 7.01 11.40 8.11
CA PRO A 23 5.82 12.20 8.41
C PRO A 23 4.64 11.29 8.76
N PRO A 24 3.70 11.76 9.60
CA PRO A 24 2.44 11.05 9.79
C PRO A 24 1.70 10.86 8.46
N PRO A 25 1.23 9.65 8.13
CA PRO A 25 0.53 9.41 6.88
C PRO A 25 -0.85 10.09 6.88
N VAL A 26 -1.40 10.25 5.67
CA VAL A 26 -2.78 10.70 5.46
C VAL A 26 -3.53 9.56 4.81
N VAL A 27 -4.70 9.24 5.35
CA VAL A 27 -5.59 8.21 4.80
C VAL A 27 -6.80 8.88 4.20
N GLU A 28 -6.89 8.77 2.89
CA GLU A 28 -8.02 9.18 2.07
C GLU A 28 -8.96 7.98 1.96
N ILE A 29 -10.18 8.13 2.48
CA ILE A 29 -11.20 7.07 2.51
C ILE A 29 -12.16 7.31 1.36
N ASP A 30 -12.28 6.32 0.48
CA ASP A 30 -13.27 6.28 -0.58
C ASP A 30 -14.31 5.20 -0.24
N THR A 31 -15.44 5.66 0.30
CA THR A 31 -16.54 4.76 0.67
C THR A 31 -17.30 4.23 -0.54
N GLU A 32 -17.26 4.92 -1.69
CA GLU A 32 -17.93 4.47 -2.91
C GLU A 32 -17.20 3.27 -3.51
N ALA A 33 -15.86 3.31 -3.50
CA ALA A 33 -15.01 2.22 -3.98
C ALA A 33 -14.72 1.14 -2.93
N THR A 34 -15.15 1.32 -1.67
CA THR A 34 -14.71 0.46 -0.53
C THR A 34 -13.18 0.37 -0.50
N ALA A 35 -12.55 1.53 -0.57
CA ALA A 35 -11.11 1.67 -0.73
C ALA A 35 -10.53 2.71 0.22
N ALA A 36 -9.23 2.62 0.44
CA ALA A 36 -8.46 3.63 1.13
C ALA A 36 -7.11 3.84 0.45
N TYR A 37 -6.75 5.10 0.26
CA TYR A 37 -5.43 5.50 -0.18
C TYR A 37 -4.65 6.06 1.01
N ILE A 38 -3.46 5.51 1.27
CA ILE A 38 -2.60 5.88 2.38
C ILE A 38 -1.39 6.59 1.80
N ARG A 39 -1.42 7.91 1.85
CA ARG A 39 -0.32 8.78 1.45
C ARG A 39 0.77 8.76 2.51
N LEU A 40 1.94 8.24 2.14
CA LEU A 40 3.11 8.14 3.02
C LEU A 40 4.00 9.37 2.94
N ARG A 41 3.99 10.04 1.78
CA ARG A 41 4.73 11.28 1.50
C ARG A 41 4.15 11.97 0.28
N GLU A 42 4.50 13.24 0.11
CA GLU A 42 4.22 13.99 -1.12
C GLU A 42 5.07 13.49 -2.28
N GLY A 43 4.50 13.47 -3.48
CA GLY A 43 5.19 13.03 -4.69
C GLY A 43 4.24 12.66 -5.81
N LYS A 44 4.79 12.51 -7.02
CA LYS A 44 4.04 11.99 -8.17
C LYS A 44 4.23 10.49 -8.27
N VAL A 45 3.12 9.78 -8.50
CA VAL A 45 3.14 8.36 -8.82
C VAL A 45 3.74 8.19 -10.22
N ALA A 46 4.79 7.39 -10.30
CA ALA A 46 5.43 6.98 -11.55
C ALA A 46 4.96 5.59 -11.99
N ARG A 47 4.65 4.70 -11.04
CA ARG A 47 4.06 3.39 -11.29
C ARG A 47 3.34 2.85 -10.06
N THR A 48 2.47 1.89 -10.29
CA THR A 48 1.72 1.15 -9.27
C THR A 48 1.98 -0.34 -9.44
N GLU A 49 2.30 -1.05 -8.37
CA GLU A 49 2.52 -2.50 -8.39
C GLU A 49 1.62 -3.20 -7.37
N ARG A 50 1.09 -4.37 -7.72
CA ARG A 50 0.35 -5.21 -6.77
C ARG A 50 1.30 -5.75 -5.71
N TYR A 51 0.87 -5.70 -4.46
CA TYR A 51 1.54 -6.34 -3.36
C TYR A 51 0.73 -7.54 -2.89
N ASP A 52 1.33 -8.73 -2.96
CA ASP A 52 0.70 -9.96 -2.51
C ASP A 52 0.36 -9.86 -1.02
N SER A 53 -0.92 -9.74 -0.74
CA SER A 53 -1.54 -9.66 0.58
C SER A 53 -2.56 -10.80 0.70
N GLU A 54 -2.62 -11.42 1.88
CA GLU A 54 -3.67 -12.42 2.17
C GLU A 54 -5.05 -11.76 2.38
N LYS A 55 -5.09 -10.44 2.60
CA LYS A 55 -6.29 -9.67 2.93
C LYS A 55 -6.46 -8.51 1.95
N GLY A 56 -7.37 -8.70 1.00
CA GLY A 56 -7.76 -7.66 0.04
C GLY A 56 -6.69 -7.35 -1.02
N LEU A 57 -7.05 -6.46 -1.95
CA LEU A 57 -6.13 -6.00 -2.99
C LEU A 57 -5.31 -4.84 -2.44
N VAL A 58 -4.00 -5.06 -2.28
CA VAL A 58 -3.05 -4.02 -1.88
C VAL A 58 -2.17 -3.67 -3.07
N MET A 59 -2.03 -2.38 -3.33
CA MET A 59 -1.15 -1.85 -4.37
C MET A 59 -0.20 -0.82 -3.76
N LEU A 60 1.02 -0.77 -4.29
CA LEU A 60 2.06 0.16 -3.86
C LEU A 60 2.34 1.14 -4.99
N ASP A 61 2.29 2.42 -4.66
CA ASP A 61 2.61 3.49 -5.58
C ASP A 61 4.05 3.94 -5.37
N PHE A 62 4.82 3.95 -6.46
CA PHE A 62 6.23 4.30 -6.48
C PHE A 62 6.45 5.62 -7.21
N ASP A 63 7.40 6.41 -6.71
CA ASP A 63 7.95 7.54 -7.45
C ASP A 63 8.98 7.09 -8.52
N VAL A 64 9.51 8.05 -9.28
CA VAL A 64 10.53 7.81 -10.31
C VAL A 64 11.87 7.31 -9.75
N ARG A 65 12.05 7.28 -8.43
CA ARG A 65 13.26 6.86 -7.71
C ARG A 65 13.05 5.54 -6.95
N ASP A 66 11.98 4.79 -7.26
CA ASP A 66 11.61 3.54 -6.59
C ASP A 66 11.25 3.68 -5.10
N ASN A 67 10.89 4.88 -4.62
CA ASN A 67 10.36 5.03 -3.27
C ASN A 67 8.85 4.79 -3.27
N VAL A 68 8.36 4.01 -2.31
CA VAL A 68 6.91 3.91 -2.07
C VAL A 68 6.40 5.22 -1.48
N ILE A 69 5.46 5.86 -2.16
CA ILE A 69 4.84 7.12 -1.76
C ILE A 69 3.39 6.95 -1.31
N GLY A 70 2.73 5.88 -1.77
CA GLY A 70 1.33 5.58 -1.46
C GLY A 70 1.09 4.08 -1.32
N ILE A 71 0.05 3.74 -0.58
CA ILE A 71 -0.51 2.40 -0.51
C ILE A 71 -1.99 2.53 -0.84
N GLU A 72 -2.45 1.78 -1.83
CA GLU A 72 -3.87 1.69 -2.15
C GLU A 72 -4.40 0.35 -1.67
N VAL A 73 -5.54 0.38 -1.00
CA VAL A 73 -6.20 -0.81 -0.48
C VAL A 73 -7.63 -0.81 -0.96
N VAL A 74 -8.05 -1.88 -1.65
CA VAL A 74 -9.37 -1.98 -2.28
C VAL A 74 -10.09 -3.25 -1.81
N GLY A 75 -11.40 -3.12 -1.61
CA GLY A 75 -12.29 -4.23 -1.26
C GLY A 75 -12.25 -4.60 0.22
N LEU A 76 -11.84 -3.68 1.10
CA LEU A 76 -11.90 -3.86 2.55
C LEU A 76 -13.07 -3.08 3.15
N GLN A 77 -13.98 -3.79 3.83
CA GLN A 77 -15.06 -3.15 4.61
C GLN A 77 -14.53 -2.41 5.84
N GLU A 78 -13.44 -2.91 6.41
CA GLU A 78 -12.76 -2.32 7.56
C GLU A 78 -11.25 -2.53 7.43
N PHE A 79 -10.48 -1.58 7.95
CA PHE A 79 -9.03 -1.73 8.05
C PHE A 79 -8.48 -0.96 9.26
N SER A 80 -7.31 -1.39 9.70
CA SER A 80 -6.48 -0.68 10.66
C SER A 80 -5.14 -0.40 10.00
N ILE A 81 -4.70 0.85 10.03
CA ILE A 81 -3.38 1.24 9.52
C ILE A 81 -2.29 0.46 10.24
N ARG A 82 -2.43 0.24 11.55
CA ARG A 82 -1.47 -0.54 12.33
C ARG A 82 -1.40 -1.99 11.86
N GLU A 83 -2.53 -2.60 11.51
CA GLU A 83 -2.57 -3.96 10.99
C GLU A 83 -2.10 -4.07 9.54
N LEU A 84 -2.39 -3.07 8.70
CA LEU A 84 -1.89 -3.01 7.33
C LEU A 84 -0.37 -2.85 7.30
N ILE A 85 0.17 -1.98 8.16
CA ILE A 85 1.60 -1.73 8.25
C ILE A 85 2.37 -2.99 8.64
N LYS A 86 1.81 -3.85 9.50
CA LYS A 86 2.42 -5.14 9.86
C LYS A 86 2.58 -6.10 8.68
N GLN A 87 1.77 -5.94 7.63
CA GLN A 87 1.79 -6.81 6.44
C GLN A 87 2.77 -6.32 5.36
N LEU A 88 3.24 -5.08 5.49
CA LEU A 88 4.13 -4.41 4.56
C LEU A 88 5.52 -4.27 5.19
N PRO A 89 6.60 -4.15 4.40
CA PRO A 89 7.94 -3.95 4.93
C PRO A 89 8.15 -2.49 5.37
N ILE A 90 7.25 -1.96 6.20
CA ILE A 90 7.23 -0.57 6.66
C ILE A 90 8.02 -0.42 7.95
N ARG A 91 8.73 0.71 8.06
CA ARG A 91 9.39 1.15 9.29
C ARG A 91 8.84 2.50 9.71
N ALA A 92 8.05 2.51 10.79
CA ALA A 92 7.44 3.71 11.38
C ALA A 92 7.52 3.64 12.91
N SER A 93 7.59 4.79 13.58
CA SER A 93 7.43 4.85 15.04
C SER A 93 5.96 4.96 15.42
N ASP A 94 5.60 4.51 16.63
CA ASP A 94 4.23 4.68 17.13
C ASP A 94 3.82 6.15 17.21
N ALA A 95 4.75 7.04 17.54
CA ALA A 95 4.51 8.49 17.55
C ALA A 95 4.05 8.97 16.17
N VAL A 96 4.70 8.54 15.09
CA VAL A 96 4.32 8.89 13.71
C VAL A 96 2.93 8.35 13.39
N LEU A 97 2.66 7.08 13.74
CA LEU A 97 1.36 6.46 13.45
C LEU A 97 0.21 7.04 14.26
N ASN A 98 0.45 7.49 15.48
CA ASN A 98 -0.56 8.13 16.33
C ASN A 98 -1.02 9.49 15.80
N HIS A 99 -0.23 10.12 14.92
CA HIS A 99 -0.59 11.37 14.27
C HIS A 99 -1.17 11.17 12.85
N THR A 100 -1.51 9.94 12.48
CA THR A 100 -2.17 9.66 11.19
C THR A 100 -3.49 10.42 11.10
N ARG A 101 -3.70 11.06 9.95
CA ARG A 101 -4.94 11.80 9.66
C ARG A 101 -5.82 10.99 8.72
N TYR A 102 -7.14 11.09 8.90
CA TYR A 102 -8.15 10.45 8.06
C TYR A 102 -9.01 11.53 7.42
N VAL A 103 -9.21 11.45 6.11
CA VAL A 103 -9.94 12.44 5.31
C VAL A 103 -10.83 11.73 4.28
N SER A 104 -11.91 12.38 3.84
CA SER A 104 -12.67 11.88 2.69
C SER A 104 -11.85 12.04 1.41
N ALA A 105 -11.92 11.08 0.49
CA ALA A 105 -11.29 11.16 -0.82
C ALA A 105 -11.79 12.36 -1.64
N ASP A 106 -13.05 12.78 -1.44
CA ASP A 106 -13.66 13.93 -2.14
C ASP A 106 -13.00 15.28 -1.83
N LEU A 107 -12.11 15.34 -0.83
CA LEU A 107 -11.52 16.58 -0.32
C LEU A 107 -10.12 16.88 -0.88
N GLN A 108 -9.58 16.07 -1.79
CA GLN A 108 -8.29 16.32 -2.45
C GLN A 108 -8.51 16.73 -3.92
N PRO A 109 -8.08 17.93 -4.34
CA PRO A 109 -8.04 18.25 -5.77
C PRO A 109 -7.05 17.31 -6.48
N ALA A 110 -7.43 16.86 -7.68
CA ALA A 110 -6.63 16.02 -8.57
C ALA A 110 -5.29 16.66 -8.98
#